data_AF-A0A2V5YUC1-F1
#
_entry.id   AF-A0A2V5YUC1-F1
#
_cell.length_a   1.000
_cell.length_b   1.000
_cell.length_c   1.000
_cell.angle_alpha   90.00
_cell.angle_beta   90.00
_cell.angle_gamma   90.00
#
_symmetry.space_group_name_H-M   'P 1'
#
loop_
_entity.id
_entity.type
_entity.pdbx_description
1 polymer ?
#
loop_
_entity_poly.entity_id
_entity_poly.type
_entity_poly.pdbx_seq_one_letter_code
_entity_poly.pdbx_strand_id
1 'polypeptide(L)'
;VATGNKARTIDFQEGDVGYVQKTLLHYIENTGDTDLVFLEMFKSSLFQEFSFSEWLAHTPAELVMAHLNIDKATYDAIPKTGGVVMPL
;
A
#
# COMPACT_ATOMS: atom_id res chain seq x y z
N VAL A 1 -16.29 -1.78 -8.00
CA VAL A 1 -16.94 -1.29 -6.76
C VAL A 1 -16.09 -0.14 -6.26
N ALA A 2 -16.58 1.10 -6.27
CA ALA A 2 -15.88 2.22 -5.64
C ALA A 2 -16.18 2.19 -4.14
N THR A 3 -15.16 2.14 -3.29
CA THR A 3 -15.33 2.18 -1.82
C THR A 3 -15.72 3.56 -1.30
N GLY A 4 -15.54 4.61 -2.11
CA GLY A 4 -15.66 5.99 -1.63
C GLY A 4 -14.69 6.23 -0.48
N ASN A 5 -15.13 6.94 0.57
CA ASN A 5 -14.33 7.22 1.77
C ASN A 5 -14.50 6.15 2.86
N LYS A 6 -14.75 4.88 2.49
CA LYS A 6 -14.91 3.79 3.46
C LYS A 6 -13.61 3.01 3.59
N ALA A 7 -13.14 2.86 4.83
CA ALA A 7 -12.00 2.05 5.21
C ALA A 7 -12.36 1.16 6.40
N ARG A 8 -11.68 0.02 6.52
CA ARG A 8 -11.76 -0.87 7.68
C ARG A 8 -10.38 -1.42 7.96
N THR A 9 -9.96 -1.33 9.21
CA THR A 9 -8.76 -1.99 9.75
C THR A 9 -9.16 -3.31 10.40
N ILE A 10 -8.30 -4.32 10.29
CA ILE A 10 -8.51 -5.66 10.85
C ILE A 10 -7.15 -6.15 11.37
N ASP A 11 -7.15 -6.68 12.58
CA ASP A 11 -5.98 -7.35 13.17
C ASP A 11 -5.96 -8.81 12.74
N PHE A 12 -4.75 -9.35 12.55
CA PHE A 12 -4.50 -10.74 12.18
C PHE A 12 -3.44 -11.35 13.10
N GLN A 13 -3.59 -12.64 13.40
CA GLN A 13 -2.60 -13.44 14.11
C GLN A 13 -2.38 -14.79 13.42
N GLU A 14 -1.52 -15.64 14.01
CA GLU A 14 -1.28 -16.99 13.52
C GLU A 14 -2.59 -17.77 13.35
N GLY A 15 -2.77 -18.37 12.17
CA GLY A 15 -3.94 -19.18 11.83
C GLY A 15 -5.11 -18.40 11.21
N ASP A 16 -5.07 -17.06 11.20
CA ASP A 16 -6.13 -16.27 10.58
C ASP A 16 -6.04 -16.25 9.05
N VAL A 17 -7.18 -15.99 8.40
CA VAL A 17 -7.29 -15.82 6.96
C VAL A 17 -7.92 -14.47 6.65
N GLY A 18 -7.19 -13.64 5.90
CA GLY A 18 -7.65 -12.37 5.37
C GLY A 18 -8.18 -12.47 3.94
N TYR A 19 -8.99 -11.50 3.53
CA TYR A 19 -9.41 -11.35 2.15
C TYR A 19 -9.51 -9.88 1.75
N VAL A 20 -8.76 -9.52 0.70
CA VAL A 20 -8.87 -8.21 0.05
C VAL A 20 -9.57 -8.40 -1.28
N GLN A 21 -10.69 -7.69 -1.46
CA GLN A 21 -11.39 -7.69 -2.75
C GLN A 21 -10.52 -7.03 -3.82
N LYS A 22 -10.57 -7.57 -5.04
CA LYS A 22 -9.84 -7.02 -6.20
C LYS A 22 -10.05 -5.50 -6.28
N THR A 23 -8.98 -4.76 -6.56
CA THR A 23 -8.91 -3.29 -6.68
C THR A 23 -8.93 -2.48 -5.38
N LEU A 24 -9.10 -3.09 -4.21
CA LEU A 24 -9.02 -2.36 -2.95
C LEU A 24 -7.56 -2.17 -2.50
N LEU A 25 -7.20 -0.91 -2.27
CA LEU A 25 -5.90 -0.55 -1.70
C LEU A 25 -5.78 -1.07 -0.26
N HIS A 26 -4.59 -1.52 0.10
CA HIS A 26 -4.28 -2.05 1.43
C HIS A 26 -2.79 -1.89 1.71
N TYR A 27 -2.44 -1.96 2.98
CA TYR A 27 -1.10 -2.18 3.48
C TYR A 27 -1.20 -3.22 4.61
N ILE A 28 -0.09 -3.86 4.93
CA ILE A 28 0.03 -4.79 6.05
C ILE A 28 1.16 -4.29 6.93
N GLU A 29 0.87 -4.06 8.19
CA GLU A 29 1.82 -3.56 9.17
C GLU A 29 2.09 -4.64 10.21
N ASN A 30 3.37 -4.92 10.47
CA ASN A 30 3.75 -5.74 11.60
C ASN A 30 3.69 -4.90 12.88
N THR A 31 2.69 -5.16 13.72
CA THR A 31 2.50 -4.50 15.03
C THR A 31 3.06 -5.30 16.20
N GLY A 32 3.67 -6.47 15.93
CA GLY A 32 4.29 -7.35 16.91
C GLY A 32 5.78 -7.08 17.14
N ASP A 33 6.39 -7.91 17.99
CA ASP A 33 7.82 -7.87 18.34
C ASP A 33 8.65 -8.96 17.66
N THR A 34 8.02 -9.80 16.83
CA THR A 34 8.67 -10.86 16.03
C THR A 34 8.41 -10.67 14.54
N ASP A 35 9.09 -11.46 13.71
CA ASP A 35 8.87 -11.46 12.26
C ASP A 35 7.42 -11.84 11.90
N LEU A 36 6.82 -11.03 11.03
CA LEU A 36 5.53 -11.34 10.40
C LEU A 36 5.78 -12.15 9.12
N VAL A 37 5.23 -13.35 9.05
CA VAL A 37 5.27 -14.20 7.86
C VAL A 37 3.85 -14.59 7.45
N PHE A 38 3.48 -14.29 6.20
CA PHE A 38 2.16 -14.60 5.66
C PHE A 38 2.25 -14.95 4.17
N LEU A 39 1.15 -15.45 3.62
CA LEU A 39 1.03 -15.82 2.20
C LEU A 39 -0.04 -14.97 1.51
N GLU A 40 0.33 -14.34 0.40
CA GLU A 40 -0.61 -13.72 -0.52
C GLU A 40 -0.99 -14.69 -1.63
N MET A 41 -2.29 -14.88 -1.84
CA MET A 41 -2.80 -15.83 -2.81
C MET A 41 -3.80 -15.17 -3.75
N PHE A 42 -3.63 -15.41 -5.04
CA PHE A 42 -4.47 -14.84 -6.09
C PHE A 42 -5.02 -15.93 -6.99
N LYS A 43 -6.31 -15.84 -7.35
CA LYS A 43 -6.92 -16.68 -8.40
C LYS A 43 -6.52 -16.13 -9.78
N SER A 44 -5.23 -16.17 -10.09
CA SER A 44 -4.61 -15.67 -11.32
C SER A 44 -3.36 -16.50 -11.62
N SER A 45 -3.00 -16.63 -12.89
CA SER A 45 -1.71 -17.22 -13.31
C SER A 45 -0.56 -16.23 -13.27
N LEU A 46 -0.84 -14.94 -13.09
CA LEU A 46 0.13 -13.86 -13.05
C LEU A 46 -0.09 -13.03 -11.78
N PHE A 47 0.99 -12.82 -11.03
CA PHE A 47 1.07 -11.82 -9.98
C PHE A 47 1.30 -10.44 -10.59
N GLN A 48 0.50 -9.46 -10.19
CA GLN A 48 0.70 -8.06 -10.51
C GLN A 48 0.27 -7.24 -9.30
N GLU A 49 1.12 -6.29 -8.93
CA GLU A 49 0.84 -5.32 -7.88
C GLU A 49 1.04 -3.89 -8.41
N PHE A 50 0.69 -2.92 -7.58
CA PHE A 50 0.82 -1.51 -7.89
C PHE A 50 1.25 -0.76 -6.65
N SER A 51 2.48 -0.24 -6.65
CA SER A 51 2.97 0.58 -5.55
C SER A 51 2.39 1.99 -5.63
N PHE A 52 1.79 2.44 -4.53
CA PHE A 52 1.28 3.81 -4.43
C PHE A 52 2.41 4.83 -4.57
N SER A 53 3.56 4.62 -3.94
CA SER A 53 4.65 5.59 -3.96
C SER A 53 5.32 5.69 -5.34
N GLU A 54 5.46 4.57 -6.05
CA GLU A 54 5.94 4.53 -7.43
C GLU A 54 4.97 5.19 -8.39
N TRP A 55 3.66 5.05 -8.18
CA TRP A 55 2.66 5.77 -8.96
C TRP A 55 2.80 7.29 -8.82
N LEU A 56 2.98 7.77 -7.60
CA LEU A 56 3.23 9.19 -7.35
C LEU A 56 4.54 9.65 -7.99
N ALA A 57 5.57 8.80 -8.04
CA ALA A 57 6.84 9.11 -8.70
C ALA A 57 6.69 9.24 -10.23
N HIS A 58 5.79 8.49 -10.84
CA HIS A 58 5.49 8.55 -12.28
C HIS A 58 4.39 9.56 -12.66
N THR A 59 3.96 10.39 -11.71
CA THR A 59 3.00 11.49 -11.92
C THR A 59 3.75 12.82 -11.82
N PRO A 60 3.47 13.84 -12.66
CA PRO A 60 4.13 15.15 -12.55
C PRO A 60 4.10 15.69 -11.12
N ALA A 61 5.27 16.10 -10.61
CA ALA A 61 5.44 16.45 -9.20
C ALA A 61 4.51 17.59 -8.77
N GLU A 62 4.31 18.59 -9.64
CA GLU A 62 3.43 19.72 -9.41
C GLU A 62 1.98 19.27 -9.24
N LEU A 63 1.54 18.26 -10.00
CA LEU A 63 0.21 17.69 -9.85
C LEU A 63 0.11 16.92 -8.53
N VAL A 64 1.08 16.08 -8.18
CA VAL A 64 1.04 15.34 -6.91
C VAL A 64 0.97 16.31 -5.71
N MET A 65 1.84 17.31 -5.69
CA MET A 65 1.86 18.33 -4.62
C MET A 65 0.53 19.09 -4.54
N ALA A 66 -0.05 19.47 -5.68
CA ALA A 66 -1.35 20.15 -5.70
C ALA A 66 -2.52 19.26 -5.26
N HIS A 67 -2.53 17.97 -5.65
CA HIS A 67 -3.60 17.04 -5.29
C HIS A 67 -3.56 16.64 -3.81
N LEU A 68 -2.36 16.44 -3.26
CA LEU A 68 -2.17 16.04 -1.85
C LEU A 68 -2.04 17.22 -0.90
N ASN A 69 -1.90 18.44 -1.43
CA ASN A 69 -1.64 19.67 -0.67
C ASN A 69 -0.41 19.54 0.25
N ILE A 70 0.72 19.13 -0.34
CA ILE A 70 2.01 18.94 0.35
C ILE A 70 3.11 19.83 -0.24
N ASP A 71 4.14 20.12 0.55
CA ASP A 71 5.30 20.87 0.09
C ASP A 71 6.32 19.99 -0.65
N LYS A 72 7.31 20.65 -1.25
CA LYS A 72 8.37 19.97 -2.02
C LYS A 72 9.20 19.04 -1.14
N ALA A 73 9.46 19.42 0.10
CA ALA A 73 10.25 18.62 1.03
C ALA A 73 9.53 17.29 1.35
N THR A 74 8.23 17.33 1.60
CA THR A 74 7.39 16.16 1.81
C THR A 74 7.33 15.30 0.55
N TYR A 75 7.16 15.90 -0.63
CA TYR A 75 7.17 15.16 -1.90
C TYR A 75 8.51 14.44 -2.15
N ASP A 76 9.63 15.10 -1.86
CA ASP A 76 10.97 14.55 -2.06
C ASP A 76 11.27 13.39 -1.09
N ALA A 77 10.61 13.36 0.08
CA ALA A 77 10.72 12.26 1.05
C ALA A 77 9.95 10.99 0.64
N ILE A 78 9.01 11.06 -0.30
CA ILE A 78 8.24 9.89 -0.75
C ILE A 78 9.16 8.91 -1.52
N PRO A 79 9.23 7.61 -1.15
CA PRO A 79 10.02 6.61 -1.87
C PRO A 79 9.63 6.49 -3.34
N LYS A 80 10.61 6.51 -4.26
CA LYS A 80 10.35 6.56 -5.71
C LYS A 80 10.41 5.20 -6.41
N THR A 81 10.92 4.16 -5.76
CA THR A 81 11.20 2.85 -6.37
C THR A 81 10.24 1.73 -5.94
N GLY A 82 9.10 2.08 -5.33
CA GLY A 82 8.03 1.12 -5.02
C GLY A 82 8.43 -0.07 -4.16
N GLY A 83 9.13 0.17 -3.04
CA GLY A 83 9.51 -0.91 -2.12
C GLY A 83 8.29 -1.69 -1.62
N VAL A 84 8.38 -3.02 -1.66
CA VAL A 84 7.30 -3.95 -1.25
C VAL A 84 7.20 -4.04 0.28
N VAL A 85 8.36 -4.04 0.97
CA VAL A 85 8.46 -4.01 2.43
C VAL A 85 9.34 -2.84 2.81
N MET A 86 8.80 -1.93 3.63
CA MET A 86 9.48 -0.72 4.09
C MET A 86 9.70 -0.81 5.60
N PRO A 87 10.81 -0.28 6.13
CA PRO A 87 10.96 -0.11 7.57
C PRO A 87 9.91 0.89 8.09
N LEU A 88 9.57 0.77 9.37
CA LEU A 88 8.84 1.79 10.11
C LEU A 88 9.63 3.11 10.19
#